data_AF-A0A2S7SXM5-F1
#
_entry.id   AF-A0A2S7SXM5-F1
#
_cell.length_a   1.000
_cell.length_b   1.000
_cell.length_c   1.000
_cell.angle_alpha   90.00
_cell.angle_beta   90.00
_cell.angle_gamma   90.00
#
_symmetry.space_group_name_H-M   'P 1'
#
loop_
_entity.id
_entity.type
_entity.pdbx_description
1 polymer ?
#
loop_
_entity_poly.entity_id
_entity_poly.type
_entity_poly.pdbx_seq_one_letter_code
_entity_poly.pdbx_strand_id
1 'polypeptide(L)'
;MTLFIWSSCTKAEKNVTEQPTNELLTTVQLKAVNTQDPTDTPSAKWVSIPGGSLDTSNAVLYLKNSAVYDLSVIFLDESKTPASDITADIRARGNYHLVCFGISGALSLGIVPTDHDTNSPSLPIGLRNRVTTNLIGTGNLEVTLHHQPNVKNGDCAPGSIDADVNFRVHVD
;
A
#
# COMPACT_ATOMS: atom_id res chain seq x y z
N MET A 1 -33.31 46.39 -21.46
CA MET A 1 -32.95 44.96 -21.32
C MET A 1 -31.44 44.88 -21.45
N THR A 2 -30.73 45.12 -20.36
CA THR A 2 -29.26 45.24 -20.36
C THR A 2 -28.70 43.90 -19.90
N LEU A 3 -28.11 43.17 -20.83
CA LEU A 3 -27.53 41.85 -20.60
C LEU A 3 -26.20 42.04 -19.86
N PHE A 4 -26.22 41.87 -18.54
CA PHE A 4 -25.02 41.76 -17.72
C PHE A 4 -24.42 40.36 -17.91
N ILE A 5 -23.28 40.28 -18.59
CA ILE A 5 -22.50 39.06 -18.71
C ILE A 5 -21.56 39.02 -17.50
N TRP A 6 -21.84 38.12 -16.55
CA TRP A 6 -20.87 37.78 -15.51
C TRP A 6 -19.70 37.04 -16.14
N SER A 7 -18.55 37.70 -16.24
CA SER A 7 -17.28 37.04 -16.49
C SER A 7 -16.91 36.21 -15.26
N SER A 8 -17.37 34.95 -15.25
CA SER A 8 -16.81 33.91 -14.39
C SER A 8 -15.30 33.83 -14.69
N CYS A 9 -14.49 34.08 -13.66
CA CYS A 9 -13.05 33.96 -13.74
C CYS A 9 -12.71 32.47 -13.85
N THR A 10 -12.72 31.92 -15.07
CA THR A 10 -12.06 30.65 -15.35
C THR A 10 -10.59 30.89 -15.06
N LYS A 11 -10.10 30.39 -13.92
CA LYS A 11 -8.65 30.29 -13.72
C LYS A 11 -8.14 29.52 -14.93
N ALA A 12 -7.41 30.21 -15.80
CA ALA A 12 -6.63 29.55 -16.84
C ALA A 12 -5.75 28.53 -16.12
N GLU A 13 -5.95 27.25 -16.43
CA GLU A 13 -5.06 26.19 -15.99
C GLU A 13 -3.69 26.54 -16.54
N LYS A 14 -2.81 26.99 -15.64
CA LYS A 14 -1.39 27.02 -15.94
C LYS A 14 -1.01 25.58 -16.21
N ASN A 15 -0.64 25.32 -17.46
CA ASN A 15 0.01 24.10 -17.92
C ASN A 15 1.39 24.01 -17.25
N VAL A 16 1.40 23.67 -15.96
CA VAL A 16 2.53 23.06 -15.29
C VAL A 16 2.08 21.61 -15.13
N THR A 17 2.70 20.70 -15.86
CA THR A 17 2.59 19.27 -15.54
C THR A 17 3.32 19.05 -14.22
N GLU A 18 2.74 19.52 -13.11
CA GLU A 18 3.22 19.17 -11.78
C GLU A 18 3.06 17.66 -11.68
N GLN A 19 4.16 16.96 -11.44
CA GLN A 19 4.06 15.55 -11.10
C GLN A 19 3.20 15.46 -9.84
N PRO A 20 2.25 14.50 -9.79
CA PRO A 20 1.39 14.39 -8.65
C PRO A 20 2.26 14.10 -7.42
N THR A 21 1.92 14.66 -6.26
CA THR A 21 2.78 14.62 -5.07
C THR A 21 2.75 13.25 -4.39
N ASN A 22 3.74 12.98 -3.53
CA ASN A 22 3.74 11.82 -2.62
C ASN A 22 2.51 11.83 -1.72
N GLU A 23 2.06 10.64 -1.34
CA GLU A 23 0.93 10.48 -0.43
C GLU A 23 1.35 10.74 1.02
N LEU A 24 0.55 11.54 1.74
CA LEU A 24 0.70 11.67 3.19
C LEU A 24 -0.04 10.52 3.87
N LEU A 25 0.71 9.59 4.45
CA LEU A 25 0.19 8.48 5.24
C LEU A 25 0.99 8.35 6.53
N THR A 26 0.36 7.80 7.56
CA THR A 26 0.99 7.56 8.87
C THR A 26 0.99 6.08 9.24
N THR A 27 0.22 5.27 8.53
CA THR A 27 -0.10 3.91 8.97
C THR A 27 -0.11 2.96 7.80
N VAL A 28 0.53 1.81 8.00
CA VAL A 28 0.44 0.65 7.10
C VAL A 28 -0.17 -0.50 7.88
N GLN A 29 -1.20 -1.11 7.31
CA GLN A 29 -1.86 -2.28 7.89
C GLN A 29 -1.87 -3.43 6.90
N LEU A 30 -1.51 -4.62 7.38
CA LEU A 30 -1.67 -5.88 6.68
C LEU A 30 -2.93 -6.57 7.20
N LYS A 31 -3.81 -6.99 6.29
CA LYS A 31 -4.96 -7.82 6.61
C LYS A 31 -4.99 -9.03 5.69
N ALA A 32 -4.82 -10.21 6.26
CA ALA A 32 -4.88 -11.47 5.55
C ALA A 32 -6.21 -12.18 5.86
N VAL A 33 -6.73 -12.92 4.88
CA VAL A 33 -7.89 -13.80 5.05
C VAL A 33 -7.53 -15.17 4.48
N ASN A 34 -7.62 -16.22 5.30
CA ASN A 34 -7.34 -17.57 4.82
C ASN A 34 -8.40 -18.00 3.82
N THR A 35 -7.95 -18.50 2.68
CA THR A 35 -8.81 -18.85 1.54
C THR A 35 -9.59 -20.15 1.75
N GLN A 36 -9.17 -20.97 2.72
CA GLN A 36 -9.86 -22.20 3.11
C GLN A 36 -10.68 -22.04 4.39
N ASP A 37 -10.37 -21.04 5.22
CA ASP A 37 -11.07 -20.71 6.47
C ASP A 37 -11.25 -19.19 6.59
N PRO A 38 -12.34 -18.60 6.07
CA PRO A 38 -12.55 -17.16 6.11
C PRO A 38 -12.66 -16.54 7.52
N THR A 39 -12.71 -17.34 8.58
CA THR A 39 -12.68 -16.87 9.96
C THR A 39 -11.26 -16.62 10.49
N ASP A 40 -10.25 -17.21 9.83
CA ASP A 40 -8.83 -16.98 10.09
C ASP A 40 -8.37 -15.71 9.36
N THR A 41 -8.47 -14.57 10.05
CA THR A 41 -8.19 -13.23 9.49
C THR A 41 -7.07 -12.49 10.23
N PRO A 42 -5.81 -12.98 10.17
CA PRO A 42 -4.72 -12.33 10.86
C PRO A 42 -4.44 -10.94 10.30
N SER A 43 -4.01 -10.03 11.18
CA SER A 43 -3.68 -8.66 10.80
C SER A 43 -2.50 -8.12 11.60
N ALA A 44 -1.80 -7.16 11.03
CA ALA A 44 -0.71 -6.44 11.67
C ALA A 44 -0.77 -4.96 11.29
N LYS A 45 -0.30 -4.09 12.18
CA LYS A 45 -0.39 -2.63 12.02
C LYS A 45 0.90 -1.96 12.46
N TRP A 46 1.40 -1.06 11.63
CA TRP A 46 2.58 -0.23 11.89
C TRP A 46 2.16 1.24 11.78
N VAL A 47 2.51 2.07 12.77
CA VAL A 47 2.06 3.47 12.86
C VAL A 47 3.23 4.40 13.14
N SER A 48 3.36 5.46 12.35
CA SER A 48 4.25 6.59 12.60
C SER A 48 3.54 7.91 12.28
N ILE A 49 3.16 8.62 13.34
CA ILE A 49 2.53 9.94 13.22
C ILE A 49 3.63 11.00 13.34
N PRO A 50 3.78 11.92 12.37
CA PRO A 50 4.72 13.03 12.47
C PRO A 50 4.52 13.85 13.75
N GLY A 51 5.59 14.05 14.52
CA GLY A 51 5.52 14.74 15.83
C GLY A 51 4.92 13.90 16.97
N GLY A 52 4.44 12.69 16.68
CA GLY A 52 4.02 11.68 17.65
C GLY A 52 5.09 10.59 17.84
N SER A 53 4.69 9.49 18.49
CA SER A 53 5.55 8.31 18.66
C SER A 53 5.38 7.31 17.51
N LEU A 54 6.48 6.68 17.12
CA LEU A 54 6.45 5.42 16.37
C LEU A 54 5.82 4.32 17.25
N ASP A 55 4.78 3.65 16.75
CA ASP A 55 4.15 2.50 17.38
C ASP A 55 4.21 1.28 16.46
N THR A 56 4.99 0.29 16.87
CA THR A 56 5.15 -0.99 16.19
C THR A 56 4.69 -2.16 17.06
N SER A 57 3.97 -1.90 18.15
CA SER A 57 3.53 -2.94 19.09
C SER A 57 2.63 -3.99 18.44
N ASN A 58 1.91 -3.60 17.39
CA ASN A 58 1.04 -4.46 16.60
C ASN A 58 1.63 -4.82 15.22
N ALA A 59 2.92 -4.55 14.98
CA ALA A 59 3.58 -4.85 13.71
C ALA A 59 4.05 -6.32 13.62
N VAL A 60 3.22 -7.24 14.08
CA VAL A 60 3.48 -8.69 14.08
C VAL A 60 2.31 -9.42 13.42
N LEU A 61 2.60 -10.17 12.35
CA LEU A 61 1.61 -10.97 11.62
C LEU A 61 1.84 -12.45 11.89
N TYR A 62 0.79 -13.15 12.31
CA TYR A 62 0.81 -14.60 12.53
C TYR A 62 0.03 -15.28 11.41
N LEU A 63 0.67 -16.20 10.69
CA LEU A 63 0.06 -16.99 9.62
C LEU A 63 0.18 -18.47 9.96
N LYS A 64 -0.75 -19.29 9.49
CA LYS A 64 -0.62 -20.74 9.56
C LYS A 64 0.32 -21.24 8.47
N ASN A 65 1.06 -22.30 8.74
CA ASN A 65 1.82 -23.04 7.74
C ASN A 65 0.89 -23.78 6.76
N SER A 66 1.41 -24.09 5.56
CA SER A 66 0.70 -24.83 4.50
C SER A 66 -0.67 -24.22 4.14
N ALA A 67 -0.73 -22.89 4.13
CA ALA A 67 -1.95 -22.14 3.95
C ALA A 67 -1.82 -21.09 2.85
N VAL A 68 -2.98 -20.61 2.40
CA VAL A 68 -3.08 -19.63 1.33
C VAL A 68 -3.99 -18.51 1.80
N TYR A 69 -3.47 -17.28 1.76
CA TYR A 69 -4.16 -16.07 2.24
C TYR A 69 -4.38 -15.08 1.10
N ASP A 70 -5.54 -14.42 1.11
CA ASP A 70 -5.74 -13.15 0.41
C ASP A 70 -5.29 -12.02 1.34
N LEU A 71 -4.17 -11.38 0.99
CA LEU A 71 -3.56 -10.28 1.74
C LEU A 71 -3.96 -8.94 1.12
N SER A 72 -4.44 -8.02 1.95
CA SER A 72 -4.63 -6.61 1.62
C SER A 72 -3.60 -5.76 2.35
N VAL A 73 -3.00 -4.80 1.65
CA VAL A 73 -2.16 -3.73 2.22
C VAL A 73 -3.00 -2.45 2.24
N ILE A 74 -3.17 -1.89 3.43
CA ILE A 74 -4.04 -0.74 3.70
C ILE A 74 -3.16 0.40 4.19
N PHE A 75 -3.35 1.58 3.63
CA PHE A 75 -2.63 2.80 3.97
C PHE A 75 -3.60 3.83 4.54
N LEU A 76 -3.30 4.35 5.73
CA LEU A 76 -4.14 5.33 6.41
C LEU A 76 -3.34 6.57 6.82
N ASP A 77 -4.03 7.69 6.93
CA ASP A 77 -3.59 8.89 7.62
C ASP A 77 -4.39 9.03 8.92
N GLU A 78 -3.80 8.55 10.01
CA GLU A 78 -4.33 8.60 11.37
C GLU A 78 -3.95 9.89 12.12
N SER A 79 -3.28 10.84 11.45
CA SER A 79 -3.13 12.20 12.01
C SER A 79 -4.44 13.00 11.97
N LYS A 80 -5.41 12.56 11.16
CA LYS A 80 -6.75 13.14 11.02
C LYS A 80 -7.76 12.41 11.92
N THR A 81 -8.85 13.09 12.26
CA THR A 81 -9.98 12.50 13.01
C THR A 81 -11.30 12.82 12.29
N PRO A 82 -12.00 11.82 11.72
CA PRO A 82 -11.62 10.40 11.65
C PRO A 82 -10.37 10.18 10.79
N ALA A 83 -9.72 9.02 10.98
CA ALA A 83 -8.59 8.62 10.14
C ALA A 83 -9.02 8.56 8.67
N SER A 84 -8.16 9.05 7.78
CA SER A 84 -8.41 9.03 6.34
C SER A 84 -7.88 7.75 5.73
N ASP A 85 -8.67 7.06 4.91
CA ASP A 85 -8.21 5.91 4.13
C ASP A 85 -7.55 6.40 2.83
N ILE A 86 -6.23 6.26 2.76
CA ILE A 86 -5.42 6.69 1.60
C ILE A 86 -5.30 5.55 0.57
N THR A 87 -5.72 4.33 0.92
CA THR A 87 -5.69 3.15 0.03
C THR A 87 -6.50 3.39 -1.25
N ALA A 88 -7.64 4.08 -1.13
CA ALA A 88 -8.50 4.41 -2.27
C ALA A 88 -7.80 5.37 -3.25
N ASP A 89 -7.08 6.36 -2.75
CA ASP A 89 -6.35 7.33 -3.56
C ASP A 89 -5.16 6.67 -4.27
N ILE A 90 -4.41 5.81 -3.56
CA ILE A 90 -3.33 5.00 -4.15
C ILE A 90 -3.88 4.11 -5.27
N ARG A 91 -5.02 3.45 -5.05
CA ARG A 91 -5.67 2.60 -6.07
C ARG A 91 -6.13 3.42 -7.28
N ALA A 92 -6.71 4.59 -7.07
CA ALA A 92 -7.13 5.49 -8.15
C ALA A 92 -5.92 5.98 -8.96
N ARG A 93 -4.78 6.19 -8.30
CA ARG A 93 -3.49 6.56 -8.89
C ARG A 93 -2.59 5.35 -9.17
N GLY A 94 -3.17 4.18 -9.45
CA GLY A 94 -2.45 2.91 -9.57
C GLY A 94 -1.30 2.90 -10.58
N ASN A 95 -1.40 3.69 -11.66
CA ASN A 95 -0.34 3.81 -12.68
C ASN A 95 0.94 4.47 -12.15
N TYR A 96 0.89 5.08 -10.97
CA TYR A 96 2.01 5.72 -10.31
C TYR A 96 2.46 5.00 -9.05
N HIS A 97 1.76 3.97 -8.58
CA HIS A 97 2.07 3.33 -7.30
C HIS A 97 2.38 1.86 -7.45
N LEU A 98 3.36 1.37 -6.71
CA LEU A 98 3.73 -0.04 -6.64
C LEU A 98 4.08 -0.41 -5.20
N VAL A 99 3.44 -1.43 -4.65
CA VAL A 99 3.82 -2.04 -3.38
C VAL A 99 4.81 -3.15 -3.66
N CYS A 100 5.95 -3.10 -2.97
CA CYS A 100 6.98 -4.11 -3.04
C CYS A 100 7.17 -4.79 -1.68
N PHE A 101 7.65 -6.03 -1.73
CA PHE A 101 7.84 -6.88 -0.56
C PHE A 101 9.27 -7.40 -0.49
N GLY A 102 9.92 -7.19 0.65
CA GLY A 102 11.22 -7.78 0.99
C GLY A 102 11.05 -8.85 2.06
N ILE A 103 11.70 -10.00 1.91
CA ILE A 103 11.63 -11.10 2.90
C ILE A 103 13.04 -11.34 3.45
N SER A 104 13.16 -11.45 4.76
CA SER A 104 14.43 -11.74 5.43
C SER A 104 14.27 -12.66 6.64
N GLY A 105 15.39 -13.22 7.11
CA GLY A 105 15.41 -14.19 8.21
C GLY A 105 15.05 -15.60 7.75
N ALA A 106 14.38 -16.37 8.61
CA ALA A 106 13.91 -17.72 8.30
C ALA A 106 12.49 -17.74 7.71
N LEU A 107 11.96 -16.58 7.29
CA LEU A 107 10.65 -16.46 6.67
C LEU A 107 10.71 -16.87 5.20
N SER A 108 9.73 -17.65 4.75
CA SER A 108 9.57 -18.04 3.35
C SER A 108 8.10 -17.92 2.96
N LEU A 109 7.78 -16.91 2.15
CA LEU A 109 6.43 -16.67 1.62
C LEU A 109 6.50 -16.60 0.10
N GLY A 110 5.51 -17.18 -0.58
CA GLY A 110 5.23 -16.84 -1.97
C GLY A 110 4.19 -15.72 -2.00
N ILE A 111 4.54 -14.55 -2.55
CA ILE A 111 3.65 -13.38 -2.63
C ILE A 111 3.44 -13.02 -4.10
N VAL A 112 2.17 -12.99 -4.53
CA VAL A 112 1.79 -12.67 -5.90
C VAL A 112 0.72 -11.58 -5.90
N PRO A 113 0.98 -10.40 -6.49
CA PRO A 113 -0.05 -9.36 -6.64
C PRO A 113 -1.24 -9.86 -7.46
N THR A 114 -2.44 -9.56 -7.00
CA THR A 114 -3.70 -9.92 -7.68
C THR A 114 -4.40 -8.72 -8.29
N ASP A 115 -3.92 -7.51 -8.02
CA ASP A 115 -4.47 -6.27 -8.55
C ASP A 115 -3.49 -5.55 -9.48
N HIS A 116 -4.03 -5.07 -10.60
CA HIS A 116 -3.27 -4.40 -11.66
C HIS A 116 -3.84 -3.00 -11.91
N ASP A 117 -2.99 -2.15 -12.47
CA ASP A 117 -3.31 -0.81 -12.91
C ASP A 117 -3.84 -0.79 -14.36
N THR A 118 -3.94 0.39 -14.96
CA THR A 118 -4.48 0.59 -16.32
C THR A 118 -3.39 0.94 -17.35
N ASN A 119 -2.11 0.75 -17.02
CA ASN A 119 -1.03 0.88 -18.00
C ASN A 119 -1.20 -0.14 -19.14
N SER A 120 -0.49 0.06 -20.24
CA SER A 120 -0.48 -0.87 -21.37
C SER A 120 0.97 -1.24 -21.72
N PRO A 121 1.46 -2.43 -21.35
CA PRO A 121 0.75 -3.49 -20.61
C PRO A 121 0.41 -3.08 -19.17
N SER A 122 -0.62 -3.73 -18.59
CA SER A 122 -1.01 -3.47 -17.20
C SER A 122 0.08 -3.92 -16.23
N LEU A 123 0.38 -3.10 -15.22
CA LEU A 123 1.39 -3.40 -14.22
C LEU A 123 0.74 -3.68 -12.86
N PRO A 124 1.37 -4.48 -11.98
CA PRO A 124 0.86 -4.71 -10.63
C PRO A 124 0.76 -3.42 -9.82
N ILE A 125 -0.18 -3.35 -8.87
CA ILE A 125 -0.15 -2.33 -7.81
C ILE A 125 0.32 -2.95 -6.50
N GLY A 126 -0.16 -4.15 -6.14
CA GLY A 126 0.26 -4.85 -4.92
C GLY A 126 -0.51 -4.44 -3.66
N LEU A 127 -1.64 -3.74 -3.81
CA LEU A 127 -2.57 -3.50 -2.70
C LEU A 127 -3.32 -4.77 -2.31
N ARG A 128 -3.49 -5.70 -3.26
CA ARG A 128 -4.03 -7.05 -3.01
C ARG A 128 -3.07 -8.10 -3.53
N ASN A 129 -2.85 -9.13 -2.72
CA ASN A 129 -1.88 -10.17 -2.99
C ASN A 129 -2.42 -11.54 -2.57
N ARG A 130 -1.99 -12.58 -3.27
CA ARG A 130 -2.12 -13.97 -2.87
C ARG A 130 -0.82 -14.37 -2.18
N VAL A 131 -0.92 -14.76 -0.91
CA VAL A 131 0.22 -15.18 -0.08
C VAL A 131 0.13 -16.67 0.19
N THR A 132 1.24 -17.37 0.03
CA THR A 132 1.37 -18.81 0.27
C THR A 132 2.45 -19.06 1.33
N THR A 133 2.12 -19.89 2.32
CA THR A 133 3.03 -20.35 3.37
C THR A 133 3.29 -21.84 3.16
N ASN A 134 4.57 -22.25 3.13
CA ASN A 134 4.93 -23.67 2.91
C ASN A 134 5.89 -24.22 3.98
N LEU A 135 6.56 -23.34 4.73
CA LEU A 135 7.53 -23.70 5.74
C LEU A 135 7.23 -22.89 7.00
N ILE A 136 7.34 -23.57 8.15
CA ILE A 136 7.37 -22.92 9.47
C ILE A 136 8.63 -22.07 9.54
N GLY A 137 8.49 -20.87 10.09
CA GLY A 137 9.60 -19.95 10.19
C GLY A 137 9.21 -18.59 10.68
N THR A 138 10.21 -17.83 11.13
CA THR A 138 10.00 -16.45 11.56
C THR A 138 11.04 -15.54 10.93
N GLY A 139 10.58 -14.39 10.46
CA GLY A 139 11.42 -13.40 9.81
C GLY A 139 10.74 -12.04 9.75
N ASN A 140 11.24 -11.19 8.87
CA ASN A 140 10.67 -9.88 8.65
C ASN A 140 10.14 -9.80 7.21
N LEU A 141 8.98 -9.18 7.08
CA LEU A 141 8.40 -8.74 5.82
C LEU A 141 8.50 -7.22 5.76
N GLU A 142 9.40 -6.74 4.92
CA GLU A 142 9.49 -5.35 4.51
C GLU A 142 8.37 -5.07 3.50
N VAL A 143 7.67 -3.95 3.69
CA VAL A 143 6.59 -3.49 2.81
C VAL A 143 6.90 -2.05 2.43
N THR A 144 7.17 -1.82 1.15
CA THR A 144 7.44 -0.48 0.61
C THR A 144 6.34 -0.04 -0.35
N LEU A 145 5.85 1.19 -0.19
CA LEU A 145 5.01 1.85 -1.19
C LEU A 145 5.90 2.77 -2.03
N HIS A 146 6.13 2.38 -3.28
CA HIS A 146 6.85 3.19 -4.25
C HIS A 146 5.89 4.12 -5.00
N HIS A 147 6.30 5.37 -5.16
CA HIS A 147 5.62 6.38 -5.95
C HIS A 147 6.48 6.72 -7.18
N GLN A 148 5.97 6.36 -8.36
CA GLN A 148 6.66 6.23 -9.64
C GLN A 148 5.93 6.97 -10.78
N PRO A 149 5.59 8.27 -10.64
CA PRO A 149 4.84 8.99 -11.65
C PRO A 149 5.60 9.04 -12.99
N ASN A 150 4.97 8.49 -14.03
CA ASN A 150 5.49 8.42 -15.40
C ASN A 150 6.79 7.59 -15.59
N VAL A 151 7.25 6.90 -14.54
CA VAL A 151 8.46 6.05 -14.57
C VAL A 151 8.19 4.62 -14.11
N LYS A 152 6.95 4.31 -13.73
CA LYS A 152 6.53 2.97 -13.33
C LYS A 152 6.76 1.97 -14.47
N ASN A 153 7.51 0.92 -14.18
CA ASN A 153 7.84 -0.14 -15.13
C ASN A 153 7.62 -1.55 -14.57
N GLY A 154 7.07 -1.66 -13.35
CA GLY A 154 6.88 -2.93 -12.64
C GLY A 154 8.03 -3.31 -11.70
N ASP A 155 9.15 -2.59 -11.75
CA ASP A 155 10.25 -2.74 -10.80
C ASP A 155 10.09 -1.78 -9.62
N CYS A 156 10.65 -2.15 -8.47
CA CYS A 156 10.65 -1.32 -7.26
C CYS A 156 11.65 -0.15 -7.34
N ALA A 157 12.61 -0.19 -8.26
CA ALA A 157 13.72 0.76 -8.27
C ALA A 157 13.36 2.22 -8.68
N PRO A 158 12.47 2.47 -9.67
CA PRO A 158 12.13 3.83 -10.06
C PRO A 158 11.40 4.62 -8.97
N GLY A 159 11.43 5.95 -9.11
CA GLY A 159 10.62 6.87 -8.32
C GLY A 159 11.15 7.13 -6.91
N SER A 160 10.23 7.44 -6.00
CA SER A 160 10.48 7.66 -4.57
C SER A 160 9.71 6.65 -3.72
N ILE A 161 9.91 6.72 -2.41
CA ILE A 161 9.25 5.86 -1.42
C ILE A 161 8.32 6.74 -0.58
N ASP A 162 7.05 6.36 -0.51
CA ASP A 162 6.03 7.00 0.33
C ASP A 162 5.88 6.29 1.69
N ALA A 163 6.18 4.98 1.73
CA ALA A 163 6.22 4.19 2.96
C ALA A 163 7.30 3.11 2.87
N ASP A 164 7.99 2.87 3.97
CA ASP A 164 8.92 1.75 4.17
C ASP A 164 8.77 1.27 5.61
N VAL A 165 8.19 0.09 5.77
CA VAL A 165 7.87 -0.47 7.08
C VAL A 165 8.25 -1.94 7.14
N ASN A 166 8.55 -2.41 8.35
CA ASN A 166 8.89 -3.80 8.61
C ASN A 166 7.88 -4.43 9.58
N PHE A 167 7.35 -5.58 9.18
CA PHE A 167 6.51 -6.43 10.01
C PHE A 167 7.27 -7.69 10.41
N ARG A 168 7.22 -8.06 11.69
CA ARG A 168 7.62 -9.39 12.12
C ARG A 168 6.57 -10.38 11.63
N VAL A 169 6.95 -11.48 10.99
CA VAL A 169 6.01 -12.51 10.55
C VAL A 169 6.40 -13.86 11.13
N HIS A 170 5.41 -14.51 11.74
CA HIS A 170 5.47 -15.87 12.27
C HIS A 170 4.60 -16.79 11.41
N VAL A 171 5.16 -17.90 10.95
CA VAL A 171 4.45 -18.97 10.25
C VAL A 171 4.56 -20.23 11.08
N ASP A 172 3.43 -20.73 11.57
CA ASP A 172 3.35 -21.86 12.51
C ASP A 172 2.40 -22.96 12.03
#